data_AF-A0AAE4DIU6-F1
#
_entry.id   AF-A0AAE4DIU6-F1
#
_cell.length_a   1.000
_cell.length_b   1.000
_cell.length_c   1.000
_cell.angle_alpha   90.00
_cell.angle_beta   90.00
_cell.angle_gamma   90.00
#
_symmetry.space_group_name_H-M   'P 1'
#
loop_
_entity.id
_entity.type
_entity.pdbx_description
1 polymer ?
#
loop_
_entity_poly.entity_id
_entity_poly.type
_entity_poly.pdbx_seq_one_letter_code
_entity_poly.pdbx_strand_id
1 'polypeptide(L)'
;DQSPPGEGVFVPFFGHPAKTMTLFGKLAARTNAPVVIGWAERLSNGAGYALHWQRVTEPVDDDNPDLAASALNREIERVVLQRPEQYQWTYRRFSRREVGQANPYV
;
A
#
# COMPACT_ATOMS: atom_id res chain seq x y z
N ASP A 1 1.20 0.92 4.76
CA ASP A 1 0.12 1.16 3.78
C ASP A 1 -1.05 1.98 4.36
N GLN A 2 -0.95 2.46 5.60
CA GLN A 2 -1.96 3.33 6.20
C GLN A 2 -1.96 4.74 5.58
N SER A 3 -3.09 5.43 5.69
CA SER A 3 -3.25 6.80 5.21
C SER A 3 -2.46 7.77 6.10
N PRO A 4 -1.55 8.58 5.53
CA PRO A 4 -0.70 9.46 6.32
C PRO A 4 -1.48 10.64 6.92
N PRO A 5 -1.11 11.10 8.13
CA PRO A 5 -1.70 12.31 8.70
C PRO A 5 -1.33 13.59 7.94
N GLY A 6 -0.14 13.63 7.32
CA GLY A 6 0.42 14.77 6.59
C GLY A 6 0.36 14.63 5.06
N GLU A 7 1.48 14.88 4.38
CA GLU A 7 1.59 14.80 2.92
C GLU A 7 1.24 13.41 2.36
N GLY A 8 0.55 13.41 1.22
CA GLY A 8 0.20 12.22 0.46
C GLY A 8 -0.59 12.61 -0.79
N VAL A 9 -0.57 11.73 -1.80
CA VAL A 9 -1.29 11.89 -3.06
C VAL A 9 -2.48 10.93 -3.10
N PHE A 10 -3.54 11.30 -3.82
CA PHE A 10 -4.67 10.42 -4.06
C PHE A 10 -4.40 9.59 -5.31
N VAL A 11 -4.14 8.30 -5.11
CA VAL A 11 -3.86 7.35 -6.18
C VAL A 11 -4.71 6.09 -5.99
N PRO A 12 -4.99 5.32 -7.04
CA PRO A 12 -5.84 4.15 -6.92
C PRO A 12 -5.29 3.11 -5.94
N PHE A 13 -6.16 2.54 -5.11
CA PHE A 13 -5.98 1.29 -4.37
C PHE A 13 -7.22 0.43 -4.58
N PHE A 14 -7.09 -0.68 -5.29
CA PHE A 14 -8.19 -1.50 -5.81
C PHE A 14 -9.22 -0.67 -6.60
N GLY A 15 -8.74 0.27 -7.42
CA GLY A 15 -9.59 1.15 -8.23
C GLY A 15 -10.25 2.31 -7.47
N HIS A 16 -10.13 2.35 -6.14
CA HIS A 16 -10.65 3.45 -5.32
C HIS A 16 -9.55 4.45 -4.97
N PRO A 17 -9.79 5.77 -5.10
CA PRO A 17 -8.80 6.76 -4.70
C PRO A 17 -8.46 6.65 -3.21
N ALA A 18 -7.18 6.42 -2.91
CA ALA A 18 -6.67 6.29 -1.56
C ALA A 18 -5.52 7.27 -1.34
N LYS A 19 -5.60 8.05 -0.26
CA LYS A 19 -4.49 8.94 0.12
C LYS A 19 -3.29 8.10 0.56
N THR A 20 -2.25 8.13 -0.26
CA THR A 20 -1.05 7.29 -0.15
C THR A 20 0.17 8.17 0.13
N MET A 21 1.06 7.71 1.01
CA MET A 21 2.24 8.47 1.42
C MET A 21 3.29 8.57 0.31
N THR A 22 3.95 9.72 0.16
CA THR A 22 5.00 9.96 -0.84
C THR A 22 6.41 9.76 -0.30
N LEU A 23 6.59 9.77 1.03
CA LEU A 23 7.90 9.62 1.68
C LEU A 23 8.62 8.33 1.28
N PHE A 24 7.88 7.24 1.09
CA PHE A 24 8.45 5.96 0.68
C PHE A 24 9.17 6.06 -0.67
N GLY A 25 8.49 6.57 -1.70
CA GLY A 25 9.08 6.71 -3.03
C GLY A 25 10.26 7.69 -3.05
N LYS A 26 10.14 8.81 -2.33
CA LYS A 26 11.26 9.76 -2.14
C LYS A 26 12.51 9.10 -1.54
N LEU A 27 12.33 8.18 -0.57
CA LEU A 27 13.44 7.46 0.05
C LEU A 27 14.04 6.41 -0.90
N ALA A 28 13.19 5.68 -1.63
CA ALA A 28 13.62 4.69 -2.61
C ALA A 28 14.46 5.37 -3.72
N ALA A 29 13.95 6.46 -4.31
CA ALA A 29 14.65 7.25 -5.32
C ALA A 29 16.00 7.79 -4.82
N ARG A 30 16.02 8.38 -3.62
CA ARG A 30 17.23 9.01 -3.06
C ARG A 30 18.34 8.01 -2.75
N THR A 31 17.98 6.78 -2.37
CA THR A 31 18.96 5.78 -1.92
C THR A 31 19.37 4.80 -3.02
N ASN A 32 18.56 4.67 -4.08
CA ASN A 32 18.69 3.63 -5.10
C ASN A 32 18.83 2.21 -4.49
N ALA A 33 18.24 2.01 -3.32
CA ALA A 33 18.33 0.76 -2.59
C ALA A 33 17.32 -0.26 -3.15
N PRO A 34 17.69 -1.55 -3.21
CA PRO A 34 16.72 -2.64 -3.37
C PRO A 34 15.51 -2.51 -2.44
N VAL A 35 14.32 -2.41 -3.01
CA VAL A 35 13.08 -2.42 -2.24
C VAL A 35 12.54 -3.85 -2.13
N VAL A 36 12.16 -4.23 -0.91
CA VAL A 36 11.54 -5.52 -0.58
C VAL A 36 10.23 -5.24 0.14
N ILE A 37 9.19 -5.96 -0.24
CA ILE A 37 7.91 -6.00 0.50
C ILE A 37 7.82 -7.33 1.26
N GLY A 38 7.39 -7.26 2.51
CA GLY A 38 7.22 -8.45 3.34
C GLY A 38 5.91 -8.42 4.13
N TRP A 39 5.38 -9.62 4.41
CA TRP A 39 4.16 -9.83 5.18
C TRP A 39 4.22 -11.14 5.94
N ALA A 40 3.34 -11.28 6.93
CA ALA A 40 3.16 -12.51 7.69
C ALA A 40 1.80 -13.13 7.35
N GLU A 41 1.78 -14.34 6.79
CA GLU A 41 0.58 -15.13 6.57
C GLU A 41 0.29 -15.97 7.82
N ARG A 42 -0.89 -15.81 8.43
CA ARG A 42 -1.37 -16.70 9.49
C ARG A 42 -1.73 -18.05 8.88
N LEU A 43 -1.14 -19.12 9.41
CA LEU A 43 -1.43 -20.48 8.96
C LEU A 43 -2.69 -21.05 9.64
N SER A 44 -3.33 -22.01 8.97
CA SER A 44 -4.53 -22.68 9.48
C SER A 44 -4.28 -23.41 10.80
N ASN A 45 -5.35 -23.60 11.58
CA ASN A 45 -5.35 -24.47 12.78
C ASN A 45 -4.30 -24.08 13.84
N GLY A 46 -3.93 -22.80 13.91
CA GLY A 46 -2.96 -22.33 14.90
C GLY A 46 -1.52 -22.77 14.63
N ALA A 47 -1.19 -23.17 13.41
CA ALA A 47 0.16 -23.63 13.03
C ALA A 47 1.22 -22.51 12.97
N GLY A 48 0.91 -21.29 13.45
CA GLY A 48 1.82 -20.16 13.47
C GLY A 48 1.71 -19.26 12.23
N TYR A 49 2.85 -18.71 11.80
CA TYR A 49 2.94 -17.74 10.71
C TYR A 49 4.02 -18.12 9.71
N ALA A 50 3.73 -17.95 8.42
CA ALA A 50 4.75 -17.94 7.38
C ALA A 50 5.16 -16.49 7.10
N LEU A 51 6.46 -16.22 7.11
CA LEU A 51 6.99 -14.91 6.73
C LEU A 51 7.39 -14.93 5.27
N HIS A 52 6.93 -13.93 4.54
CA HIS A 52 7.17 -13.78 3.12
C HIS A 52 7.92 -12.48 2.87
N TRP A 53 8.84 -12.54 1.91
CA TRP A 53 9.54 -11.38 1.38
C TRP A 53 9.67 -11.55 -0.12
N GLN A 54 9.44 -10.48 -0.86
CA GLN A 54 9.67 -10.46 -2.30
C GLN A 54 10.26 -9.12 -2.70
N ARG A 55 11.11 -9.15 -3.73
CA ARG A 55 11.61 -7.93 -4.32
C ARG A 55 10.45 -7.19 -4.99
N VAL A 56 10.35 -5.89 -4.74
CA VAL A 56 9.41 -5.02 -5.44
C VAL A 56 9.87 -4.88 -6.89
N THR A 57 8.92 -5.03 -7.81
CA THR A 57 9.14 -5.00 -9.26
C THR A 57 8.56 -3.76 -9.93
N GLU A 58 7.57 -3.13 -9.31
CA GLU A 58 7.02 -1.86 -9.76
C GLU A 58 8.01 -0.71 -9.53
N PRO A 59 7.96 0.36 -10.35
CA PRO A 59 8.83 1.54 -10.23
C PRO A 59 8.36 2.44 -9.07
N VAL A 60 8.61 1.99 -7.84
CA VAL A 60 8.22 2.70 -6.61
C VAL A 60 9.13 3.88 -6.27
N ASP A 61 10.21 4.05 -7.03
CA ASP A 61 11.25 5.06 -6.91
C ASP A 61 11.17 6.14 -8.00
N ASP A 62 10.04 6.24 -8.71
CA ASP A 62 9.79 7.28 -9.69
C ASP A 62 9.83 8.69 -9.04
N ASP A 63 10.44 9.65 -9.74
CA ASP A 63 10.52 11.05 -9.29
C ASP A 63 9.14 11.71 -9.20
N ASN A 64 8.17 11.23 -9.99
CA ASN A 64 6.79 11.67 -9.89
C ASN A 64 6.09 10.95 -8.72
N PRO A 65 5.64 11.69 -7.68
CA PRO A 65 5.04 11.11 -6.49
C PRO A 65 3.77 10.31 -6.79
N ASP A 66 2.98 10.68 -7.79
CA ASP A 66 1.76 9.98 -8.18
C ASP A 66 2.09 8.63 -8.84
N LEU A 67 3.14 8.56 -9.66
CA LEU A 67 3.59 7.31 -10.28
C LEU A 67 4.18 6.36 -9.23
N ALA A 68 5.07 6.85 -8.38
CA ALA A 68 5.68 6.07 -7.30
C ALA A 68 4.63 5.54 -6.29
N ALA A 69 3.68 6.39 -5.89
CA ALA A 69 2.61 5.98 -4.98
C ALA A 69 1.64 4.99 -5.62
N SER A 70 1.33 5.16 -6.91
CA SER A 70 0.52 4.19 -7.66
C SER A 70 1.22 2.84 -7.80
N ALA A 71 2.52 2.84 -8.08
CA ALA A 71 3.37 1.64 -8.10
C ALA A 71 3.36 0.92 -6.75
N LEU A 72 3.52 1.67 -5.65
CA LEU A 72 3.45 1.12 -4.30
C LEU A 72 2.09 0.47 -4.02
N ASN A 73 0.99 1.13 -4.40
CA ASN A 73 -0.34 0.55 -4.21
C ASN A 73 -0.53 -0.74 -5.02
N ARG A 74 -0.06 -0.82 -6.27
CA ARG A 74 -0.11 -2.05 -7.08
C ARG A 74 0.66 -3.21 -6.43
N GLU A 75 1.84 -2.94 -5.86
CA GLU A 75 2.59 -3.97 -5.11
C GLU A 75 1.82 -4.45 -3.88
N ILE A 76 1.22 -3.53 -3.13
CA ILE A 76 0.42 -3.88 -1.95
C ILE A 76 -0.81 -4.68 -2.38
N GLU A 77 -1.53 -4.26 -3.41
CA GLU A 77 -2.68 -5.00 -3.97
C GLU A 77 -2.30 -6.43 -4.34
N ARG A 78 -1.16 -6.62 -5.02
CA ARG A 78 -0.63 -7.94 -5.38
C ARG A 78 -0.39 -8.82 -4.15
N VAL A 79 0.09 -8.27 -3.05
CA VAL A 79 0.26 -8.99 -1.78
C VAL A 79 -1.09 -9.30 -1.13
N VAL A 80 -1.98 -8.31 -1.05
CA VAL A 80 -3.32 -8.47 -0.47
C VAL A 80 -4.10 -9.57 -1.19
N LEU A 81 -4.02 -9.64 -2.51
CA LEU A 81 -4.71 -10.66 -3.31
C LEU A 81 -4.25 -12.10 -3.04
N GLN A 82 -3.10 -12.31 -2.40
CA GLN A 82 -2.67 -13.66 -2.02
C GLN A 82 -3.52 -14.24 -0.88
N ARG A 83 -3.91 -13.39 0.08
CA ARG A 83 -4.72 -13.74 1.26
C ARG A 83 -5.62 -12.55 1.66
N PRO A 84 -6.61 -12.21 0.84
CA PRO A 84 -7.42 -11.01 1.06
C PRO A 84 -8.13 -11.05 2.42
N GLU A 85 -8.52 -12.23 2.91
CA GLU A 85 -9.16 -12.42 4.21
C GLU A 85 -8.26 -12.08 5.41
N GLN A 86 -6.94 -11.98 5.21
CA GLN A 86 -5.98 -11.65 6.26
C GLN A 86 -5.53 -10.19 6.25
N TYR A 87 -5.94 -9.42 5.24
CA TYR A 87 -5.64 -8.00 5.20
C TYR A 87 -6.48 -7.24 6.24
N GLN A 88 -5.91 -6.20 6.84
CA GLN A 88 -6.54 -5.42 7.91
C GLN A 88 -7.62 -4.45 7.35
N TRP A 89 -8.70 -4.98 6.78
CA TRP A 89 -9.80 -4.20 6.20
C TRP A 89 -10.52 -3.28 7.19
N THR A 90 -10.38 -3.54 8.49
CA THR A 90 -10.94 -2.69 9.56
C THR A 90 -10.27 -1.32 9.62
N TYR A 91 -9.05 -1.18 9.09
CA TYR A 91 -8.43 0.12 8.93
C TYR A 91 -9.18 0.92 7.87
N ARG A 92 -9.74 2.06 8.28
CA ARG A 92 -10.55 2.93 7.41
C ARG A 92 -9.68 3.74 6.44
N ARG A 93 -8.98 3.06 5.53
CA ARG A 93 -8.02 3.62 4.56
C ARG A 93 -8.60 4.76 3.71
N PHE A 94 -9.88 4.68 3.35
CA PHE A 94 -10.58 5.67 2.52
C PHE A 94 -11.22 6.81 3.32
N SER A 95 -10.87 6.98 4.61
CA SER A 95 -11.48 8.02 5.46
C SER A 95 -11.11 9.43 4.99
N ARG A 96 -9.85 9.58 4.55
CA ARG A 96 -9.38 10.80 3.87
C ARG A 96 -9.76 10.67 2.41
N ARG A 97 -10.44 11.67 1.89
CA ARG A 97 -11.09 11.65 0.59
C ARG A 97 -10.93 13.01 -0.10
N GLU A 98 -11.01 13.00 -1.42
CA GLU A 98 -11.08 14.22 -2.21
C GLU A 98 -12.41 14.93 -1.98
N VAL A 99 -12.45 16.24 -2.27
CA VAL A 99 -13.68 17.03 -2.16
C VAL A 99 -14.73 16.45 -3.12
N GLY A 100 -15.93 16.18 -2.60
CA GLY A 100 -17.04 15.65 -3.39
C GLY A 100 -17.16 14.12 -3.43
N GLN A 101 -16.21 13.36 -2.87
CA GLN A 101 -16.36 11.91 -2.74
C GLN A 101 -17.28 11.52 -1.57
N ALA A 102 -18.14 10.53 -1.82
CA ALA A 102 -18.95 9.92 -0.78
C ALA A 102 -18.07 9.19 0.24
N ASN A 103 -18.52 9.15 1.50
CA ASN A 103 -17.84 8.36 2.52
C ASN A 103 -18.22 6.87 2.35
N PRO A 104 -17.28 5.94 2.14
CA PRO A 104 -17.62 4.51 2.01
C PRO A 104 -17.90 3.83 3.36
N TYR A 105 -17.78 4.54 4.48
CA TYR A 105 -17.93 4.00 5.85
C TYR A 105 -19.13 4.55 6.63
N VAL A 106 -20.07 5.23 5.97
CA VAL A 106 -21.34 5.66 6.57
C VAL A 106 -22.43 4.63 6.38
#